data_AF-A0A4P5W2Z2-F1
#
_entry.id   AF-A0A4P5W2Z2-F1
#
_cell.length_a   1.000
_cell.length_b   1.000
_cell.length_c   1.000
_cell.angle_alpha   90.00
_cell.angle_beta   90.00
_cell.angle_gamma   90.00
#
_symmetry.space_group_name_H-M   'P 1'
#
loop_
_entity.id
_entity.type
_entity.pdbx_description
1 polymer ?
#
loop_
_entity_poly.entity_id
_entity_poly.type
_entity_poly.pdbx_seq_one_letter_code
_entity_poly.pdbx_strand_id
1 'polypeptide(L)'
;MTRFFLLPLFLLAGCPETDTGKDPGDSGDTDDTDTADTDTGETGDSGCVDTGGISYFEDADGDGYGAGEARDACDMPEHPVGESGDCDDADASVNPAGTEACNDKDDNCDGATDEDLAQTWYTDLDQDGYGDSASSTTSCNPPPGTSTVGGDCNDDDDSVNPGATDLCSGEDEDCDGTTDAPGTASYTATDGTAYDVTGPLAAGTADAPTYVGDQTGYQVEVTSGTVRLCEGTWYTKIVLAGLGSDLTVEGVDGAAVTTLTTGGTSGGDDGSVIAVTGANLTIRGLTITGGIGSEDNTKGGGVAVTQSGAVAATPNVTFYDSIITGNATDYGGGIALLDYASVALHDSWVTGNSATAVGGGVWVQDHGELTCEATFLGGGGFTANAAPIAGGYYFSSKTNGVIASTGCDWGEAGTDDNALYDIQRQPYYQNAWCFGNATSLTDSVSCDSSGCTGTQTVTCE
;
A
#
# COMPACT_ATOMS: atom_id res chain seq x y z
N MET A 1 38.68 2.57 25.15
CA MET A 1 39.67 3.67 25.05
C MET A 1 38.98 4.94 25.50
N THR A 2 39.56 5.59 26.51
CA THR A 2 39.04 6.72 27.28
C THR A 2 39.58 8.04 26.70
N ARG A 3 38.80 9.13 26.71
CA ARG A 3 39.17 10.57 26.67
C ARG A 3 37.84 11.36 26.61
N PHE A 4 37.32 12.09 27.60
CA PHE A 4 37.82 13.09 28.55
C PHE A 4 38.49 14.31 27.89
N PHE A 5 37.77 15.44 27.84
CA PHE A 5 38.32 16.80 27.89
C PHE A 5 37.34 17.80 28.53
N LEU A 6 37.91 18.69 29.35
CA LEU A 6 37.29 19.65 30.27
C LEU A 6 36.93 21.01 29.63
N LEU A 7 35.89 21.63 30.21
CA LEU A 7 35.57 23.04 30.59
C LEU A 7 36.56 24.20 30.30
N PRO A 8 36.07 25.47 30.24
CA PRO A 8 35.84 26.30 31.45
C PRO A 8 34.54 27.16 31.39
N LEU A 9 33.68 27.22 32.43
CA LEU A 9 33.65 28.09 33.63
C LEU A 9 33.97 29.58 33.41
N PHE A 10 32.93 30.42 33.42
CA PHE A 10 33.02 31.84 33.77
C PHE A 10 31.95 32.21 34.81
N LEU A 11 32.40 32.95 35.81
CA LEU A 11 31.74 33.35 37.05
C LEU A 11 31.30 34.81 36.93
N LEU A 12 30.07 35.18 37.27
CA LEU A 12 29.77 36.56 37.69
C LEU A 12 28.60 36.60 38.69
N ALA A 13 28.90 37.13 39.89
CA ALA A 13 27.98 37.53 40.96
C ALA A 13 27.04 38.66 40.48
N GLY A 14 25.84 38.92 41.00
CA GLY A 14 25.25 38.69 42.32
C GLY A 14 25.08 40.04 43.05
N CYS A 15 23.84 40.55 43.17
CA CYS A 15 23.27 41.19 44.38
C CYS A 15 21.84 41.69 44.13
N PRO A 16 20.85 41.40 45.02
CA PRO A 16 19.57 42.09 45.06
C PRO A 16 19.59 43.24 46.09
N GLU A 17 19.03 44.41 45.75
CA GLU A 17 18.82 45.48 46.71
C GLU A 17 17.36 45.51 47.19
N THR A 18 17.20 45.41 48.52
CA THR A 18 15.99 45.80 49.24
C THR A 18 16.38 46.96 50.15
N ASP A 19 15.87 48.16 49.86
CA ASP A 19 16.02 49.32 50.75
C ASP A 19 14.70 49.56 51.51
N THR A 20 14.77 49.40 52.83
CA THR A 20 13.76 49.86 53.77
C THR A 20 14.45 50.63 54.89
N GLY A 21 14.95 51.82 54.55
CA GLY A 21 15.47 52.79 55.51
C GLY A 21 14.38 53.66 56.11
N LYS A 22 14.00 53.37 57.35
CA LYS A 22 13.27 54.26 58.27
C LYS A 22 14.28 54.76 59.30
N ASP A 23 14.44 56.08 59.46
CA ASP A 23 15.04 56.66 60.66
C ASP A 23 14.29 57.94 61.07
N PRO A 24 14.11 58.21 62.38
CA PRO A 24 13.16 59.18 62.91
C PRO A 24 13.82 60.49 63.37
N GLY A 25 13.02 61.56 63.29
CA GLY A 25 12.96 62.67 64.26
C GLY A 25 14.19 63.59 64.40
N ASP A 26 14.03 64.84 63.97
CA ASP A 26 14.57 65.96 64.74
C ASP A 26 13.73 67.23 64.56
N SER A 27 13.84 68.09 65.56
CA SER A 27 12.90 69.04 66.14
C SER A 27 12.68 70.39 65.43
N GLY A 28 11.48 70.93 65.63
CA GLY A 28 11.32 72.24 66.29
C GLY A 28 10.99 73.46 65.44
N ASP A 29 10.18 74.33 66.05
CA ASP A 29 9.89 75.76 65.74
C ASP A 29 8.63 76.01 64.88
N THR A 30 7.42 76.06 65.44
CA THR A 30 6.68 77.18 66.11
C THR A 30 6.44 78.46 65.30
N ASP A 31 5.14 78.78 65.21
CA ASP A 31 4.51 80.11 65.09
C ASP A 31 4.51 80.78 63.69
N ASP A 32 3.34 80.86 63.05
CA ASP A 32 2.58 82.12 63.02
C ASP A 32 1.20 81.92 62.35
N THR A 33 0.20 82.56 62.94
CA THR A 33 -1.18 82.65 62.43
C THR A 33 -1.40 84.04 61.86
N ASP A 34 -1.82 84.19 60.60
CA ASP A 34 -2.60 85.36 60.21
C ASP A 34 -3.45 85.11 58.96
N THR A 35 -4.39 86.02 58.78
CA THR A 35 -5.75 85.88 58.33
C THR A 35 -5.97 86.49 56.95
N ALA A 36 -7.07 86.05 56.32
CA ALA A 36 -7.91 86.73 55.33
C ALA A 36 -7.29 87.83 54.46
N ASP A 37 -7.26 87.59 53.15
CA ASP A 37 -7.48 88.64 52.17
C ASP A 37 -8.70 88.30 51.30
N THR A 38 -9.64 89.23 51.31
CA THR A 38 -10.87 89.24 50.54
C THR A 38 -10.64 90.10 49.31
N ASP A 39 -10.78 89.54 48.11
CA ASP A 39 -11.19 90.34 46.98
C ASP A 39 -12.38 89.73 46.24
N THR A 40 -13.35 90.59 46.03
CA THR A 40 -14.68 90.35 45.51
C THR A 40 -14.72 90.72 44.03
N GLY A 41 -15.13 89.76 43.21
CA GLY A 41 -15.93 90.03 42.01
C GLY A 41 -15.15 90.41 40.76
N GLU A 42 -15.01 89.42 39.88
CA GLU A 42 -15.24 89.67 38.45
C GLU A 42 -16.14 88.58 37.89
N THR A 43 -17.28 89.01 37.34
CA THR A 43 -18.15 88.20 36.51
C THR A 43 -17.48 88.12 35.15
N GLY A 44 -16.63 87.11 34.98
CA GLY A 44 -16.06 86.71 33.70
C GLY A 44 -16.77 85.47 33.21
N ASP A 45 -17.79 85.69 32.39
CA ASP A 45 -18.18 84.79 31.31
C ASP A 45 -16.92 84.14 30.70
N SER A 46 -16.57 82.95 31.15
CA SER A 46 -15.58 82.12 30.46
C SER A 46 -16.35 81.38 29.37
N GLY A 47 -16.80 82.17 28.39
CA GLY A 47 -17.14 81.69 27.07
C GLY A 47 -15.98 80.84 26.59
N CYS A 48 -16.23 79.53 26.54
CA CYS A 48 -15.57 78.63 25.61
C CYS A 48 -15.61 79.31 24.25
N VAL A 49 -14.49 79.93 23.87
CA VAL A 49 -14.36 80.54 22.55
C VAL A 49 -14.37 79.37 21.59
N ASP A 50 -15.35 79.35 20.68
CA ASP A 50 -15.43 78.48 19.51
C ASP A 50 -14.07 78.49 18.80
N THR A 51 -13.25 77.52 19.17
CA THR A 51 -11.89 77.30 18.68
C THR A 51 -11.98 76.28 17.57
N GLY A 52 -12.82 76.55 16.57
CA GLY A 52 -12.73 75.86 15.28
C GLY A 52 -12.82 74.34 15.35
N GLY A 53 -13.77 73.82 16.14
CA GLY A 53 -14.30 72.46 16.00
C GLY A 53 -13.29 71.32 16.17
N ILE A 54 -12.36 71.41 17.13
CA ILE A 54 -11.57 70.25 17.53
C ILE A 54 -12.41 69.45 18.53
N SER A 55 -12.96 68.33 18.07
CA SER A 55 -13.73 67.39 18.87
C SER A 55 -12.83 66.23 19.31
N TYR A 56 -12.97 65.76 20.56
CA TYR A 56 -12.19 64.67 21.14
C TYR A 56 -13.10 63.54 21.60
N PHE A 57 -12.52 62.34 21.69
CA PHE A 57 -13.15 61.14 22.25
C PHE A 57 -12.45 60.77 23.56
N GLU A 58 -13.18 60.13 24.47
CA GLU A 58 -12.64 59.56 25.71
C GLU A 58 -11.90 58.25 25.33
N ASP A 59 -10.66 58.11 25.79
CA ASP A 59 -9.77 56.95 25.56
C ASP A 59 -9.39 56.40 26.95
N ALA A 60 -10.25 55.54 27.49
CA ALA A 60 -10.16 55.08 28.86
C ALA A 60 -9.17 53.93 29.04
N ASP A 61 -8.82 53.19 27.99
CA ASP A 61 -7.84 52.10 28.02
C ASP A 61 -6.45 52.46 27.47
N GLY A 62 -6.32 53.60 26.80
CA GLY A 62 -5.07 54.21 26.39
C GLY A 62 -4.49 53.68 25.08
N ASP A 63 -5.31 53.18 24.15
CA ASP A 63 -4.86 52.60 22.89
C ASP A 63 -4.72 53.60 21.72
N GLY A 64 -5.24 54.83 21.91
CA GLY A 64 -5.17 55.91 20.93
C GLY A 64 -6.44 56.11 20.11
N TYR A 65 -7.47 55.29 20.30
CA TYR A 65 -8.83 55.44 19.78
C TYR A 65 -9.80 55.72 20.92
N GLY A 66 -10.90 56.41 20.64
CA GLY A 66 -11.89 56.72 21.67
C GLY A 66 -13.31 56.39 21.23
N ALA A 67 -14.15 56.10 22.23
CA ALA A 67 -15.51 55.65 22.03
C ALA A 67 -16.56 56.77 22.16
N GLY A 68 -17.75 56.52 21.60
CA GLY A 68 -18.94 57.36 21.77
C GLY A 68 -18.97 58.64 20.92
N GLU A 69 -19.75 59.62 21.38
CA GLU A 69 -19.95 60.88 20.66
C GLU A 69 -18.81 61.85 20.95
N ALA A 70 -18.37 62.55 19.90
CA ALA A 70 -17.29 63.52 20.01
C ALA A 70 -17.68 64.66 20.97
N ARG A 71 -16.80 64.98 21.92
CA ARG A 71 -16.97 66.06 22.89
C ARG A 71 -16.23 67.32 22.44
N ASP A 72 -16.84 68.47 22.67
CA ASP A 72 -16.21 69.77 22.42
C ASP A 72 -15.05 69.98 23.41
N ALA A 73 -14.00 70.68 22.97
CA ALA A 73 -12.77 70.95 23.74
C ALA A 73 -12.98 71.59 25.14
N CYS A 74 -14.18 72.06 25.44
CA CYS A 74 -14.55 72.70 26.70
C CYS A 74 -15.16 71.73 27.73
N ASP A 75 -15.38 70.47 27.34
CA ASP A 75 -15.72 69.33 28.20
C ASP A 75 -14.68 68.22 27.98
N MET A 76 -13.41 68.55 28.28
CA MET A 76 -12.26 67.69 27.98
C MET A 76 -12.29 66.41 28.85
N PRO A 77 -12.43 65.22 28.24
CA PRO A 77 -12.40 63.96 28.99
C PRO A 77 -11.00 63.68 29.56
N GLU A 78 -10.92 62.77 30.53
CA GLU A 78 -9.62 62.23 30.95
C GLU A 78 -9.06 61.44 29.76
N HIS A 79 -7.84 61.78 29.33
CA HIS A 79 -7.16 61.18 28.16
C HIS A 79 -7.91 61.39 26.81
N PRO A 80 -7.89 62.60 26.22
CA PRO A 80 -8.58 62.85 24.95
C PRO A 80 -7.76 62.40 23.73
N VAL A 81 -8.41 61.69 22.81
CA VAL A 81 -7.85 61.32 21.49
C VAL A 81 -8.68 61.88 20.34
N GLY A 82 -8.05 61.99 19.17
CA GLY A 82 -8.69 62.53 17.96
C GLY A 82 -9.26 61.46 17.01
N GLU A 83 -8.83 60.21 17.17
CA GLU A 83 -9.33 59.08 16.39
C GLU A 83 -10.53 58.47 17.11
N SER A 84 -11.58 58.14 16.35
CA SER A 84 -12.83 57.56 16.86
C SER A 84 -13.01 56.13 16.38
N GLY A 85 -13.97 55.42 16.95
CA GLY A 85 -14.42 54.13 16.42
C GLY A 85 -13.98 52.94 17.27
N ASP A 86 -13.46 53.21 18.46
CA ASP A 86 -13.31 52.20 19.50
C ASP A 86 -14.70 51.68 19.93
N CYS A 87 -14.84 50.36 19.90
CA CYS A 87 -16.04 49.63 20.22
C CYS A 87 -16.01 49.00 21.62
N ASP A 88 -14.85 48.94 22.30
CA ASP A 88 -14.68 48.49 23.70
C ASP A 88 -13.56 49.29 24.41
N ASP A 89 -13.89 50.52 24.83
CA ASP A 89 -13.06 51.51 25.56
C ASP A 89 -12.57 51.07 26.96
N ALA A 90 -12.56 49.77 27.23
CA ALA A 90 -11.99 49.14 28.41
C ALA A 90 -10.94 48.07 28.06
N ASP A 91 -10.71 47.80 26.78
CA ASP A 91 -9.82 46.78 26.26
C ASP A 91 -8.97 47.34 25.11
N ALA A 92 -7.76 47.81 25.43
CA ALA A 92 -6.81 48.41 24.50
C ALA A 92 -6.36 47.52 23.32
N SER A 93 -6.85 46.27 23.25
CA SER A 93 -6.68 45.37 22.10
C SER A 93 -7.83 45.40 21.10
N VAL A 94 -8.95 46.06 21.42
CA VAL A 94 -10.19 46.14 20.64
C VAL A 94 -10.37 47.57 20.11
N ASN A 95 -9.94 47.82 18.88
CA ASN A 95 -9.99 49.16 18.27
C ASN A 95 -9.84 49.09 16.75
N PRO A 96 -10.06 50.19 15.99
CA PRO A 96 -9.91 50.20 14.53
C PRO A 96 -8.57 49.70 13.94
N ALA A 97 -7.52 49.55 14.75
CA ALA A 97 -6.22 48.98 14.35
C ALA A 97 -5.93 47.61 15.00
N GLY A 98 -6.90 47.04 15.72
CA GLY A 98 -6.85 45.71 16.31
C GLY A 98 -6.65 44.62 15.25
N THR A 99 -6.05 43.51 15.67
CA THR A 99 -5.93 42.31 14.83
C THR A 99 -6.95 41.31 15.32
N GLU A 100 -7.85 40.87 14.44
CA GLU A 100 -8.82 39.83 14.74
C GLU A 100 -8.16 38.61 15.37
N ALA A 101 -8.73 38.17 16.49
CA ALA A 101 -8.40 36.92 17.14
C ALA A 101 -9.67 36.10 17.30
N CYS A 102 -9.57 34.78 17.13
CA CYS A 102 -10.68 33.85 17.19
C CYS A 102 -11.34 33.75 18.59
N ASN A 103 -12.13 34.75 18.97
CA ASN A 103 -12.58 34.97 20.34
C ASN A 103 -14.07 35.37 20.43
N ASP A 104 -14.80 35.29 19.32
CA ASP A 104 -16.20 35.70 19.18
C ASP A 104 -16.42 37.21 19.46
N LYS A 105 -15.41 38.07 19.25
CA LYS A 105 -15.46 39.54 19.33
C LYS A 105 -15.05 40.19 18.00
N ASP A 106 -15.45 41.44 17.84
CA ASP A 106 -14.99 42.36 16.79
C ASP A 106 -13.77 43.10 17.35
N ASP A 107 -12.56 42.57 17.16
CA ASP A 107 -11.34 43.14 17.76
C ASP A 107 -10.85 44.38 16.98
N ASN A 108 -11.27 44.53 15.72
CA ASN A 108 -10.89 45.64 14.85
C ASN A 108 -11.99 46.70 14.67
N CYS A 109 -13.14 46.55 15.34
CA CYS A 109 -14.29 47.44 15.31
C CYS A 109 -14.83 47.77 13.91
N ASP A 110 -14.72 46.85 12.94
CA ASP A 110 -15.23 47.03 11.58
C ASP A 110 -16.70 46.59 11.40
N GLY A 111 -17.28 45.98 12.43
CA GLY A 111 -18.66 45.49 12.48
C GLY A 111 -18.83 44.03 12.04
N ALA A 112 -17.74 43.34 11.70
CA ALA A 112 -17.70 41.89 11.58
C ALA A 112 -17.08 41.26 12.84
N THR A 113 -17.05 39.93 12.92
CA THR A 113 -16.56 39.20 14.11
C THR A 113 -15.76 38.03 13.58
N ASP A 114 -14.50 37.92 13.99
CA ASP A 114 -13.57 36.89 13.55
C ASP A 114 -13.45 36.77 12.01
N GLU A 115 -13.60 37.87 11.27
CA GLU A 115 -13.49 37.86 9.82
C GLU A 115 -12.06 37.59 9.35
N ASP A 116 -11.93 37.06 8.14
CA ASP A 116 -10.65 36.62 7.56
C ASP A 116 -9.86 35.55 8.36
N LEU A 117 -10.40 35.08 9.50
CA LEU A 117 -9.87 33.96 10.29
C LEU A 117 -10.57 32.62 10.02
N ALA A 118 -11.73 32.66 9.36
CA ALA A 118 -12.51 31.48 9.09
C ALA A 118 -11.76 30.50 8.16
N GLN A 119 -11.62 29.25 8.61
CA GLN A 119 -11.04 28.18 7.82
C GLN A 119 -12.04 27.05 7.63
N THR A 120 -11.80 26.22 6.61
CA THR A 120 -12.62 25.05 6.34
C THR A 120 -12.17 23.88 7.23
N TRP A 121 -13.14 23.26 7.89
CA TRP A 121 -12.98 22.08 8.72
C TRP A 121 -13.77 20.93 8.11
N TYR A 122 -13.16 19.77 7.99
CA TYR A 122 -13.74 18.54 7.43
C TYR A 122 -14.08 17.58 8.57
N THR A 123 -15.22 16.90 8.50
CA THR A 123 -15.59 15.88 9.50
C THR A 123 -14.57 14.74 9.44
N ASP A 124 -14.06 14.33 10.59
CA ASP A 124 -13.02 13.32 10.78
C ASP A 124 -13.52 12.35 11.85
N LEU A 125 -14.21 11.29 11.41
CA LEU A 125 -14.97 10.37 12.27
C LEU A 125 -14.08 9.23 12.81
N ASP A 126 -13.13 8.75 12.02
CA ASP A 126 -12.17 7.71 12.42
C ASP A 126 -10.92 8.25 13.14
N GLN A 127 -10.68 9.57 13.10
CA GLN A 127 -9.61 10.28 13.79
C GLN A 127 -8.21 10.01 13.25
N ASP A 128 -8.06 9.78 11.96
CA ASP A 128 -6.75 9.64 11.31
C ASP A 128 -6.07 10.98 10.96
N GLY A 129 -6.83 12.09 11.05
CA GLY A 129 -6.35 13.44 10.77
C GLY A 129 -6.63 13.94 9.36
N TYR A 130 -7.37 13.19 8.55
CA TYR A 130 -8.01 13.62 7.32
C TYR A 130 -9.52 13.63 7.55
N GLY A 131 -10.28 14.30 6.67
CA GLY A 131 -11.73 14.31 6.82
C GLY A 131 -12.46 14.31 5.48
N ASP A 132 -13.72 13.95 5.54
CA ASP A 132 -14.59 13.84 4.38
C ASP A 132 -14.73 15.21 3.68
N SER A 133 -14.23 15.28 2.44
CA SER A 133 -14.33 16.47 1.59
C SER A 133 -15.78 16.89 1.30
N ALA A 134 -16.74 15.96 1.37
CA ALA A 134 -18.16 16.22 1.19
C ALA A 134 -18.85 16.73 2.48
N SER A 135 -18.22 16.57 3.65
CA SER A 135 -18.74 17.01 4.95
C SER A 135 -17.84 18.06 5.59
N SER A 136 -17.93 19.31 5.11
CA SER A 136 -17.16 20.43 5.64
C SER A 136 -18.01 21.57 6.20
N THR A 137 -17.44 22.29 7.16
CA THR A 137 -18.00 23.54 7.71
C THR A 137 -16.92 24.62 7.74
N THR A 138 -17.32 25.89 7.62
CA THR A 138 -16.39 27.02 7.72
C THR A 138 -16.58 27.67 9.08
N SER A 139 -15.50 27.77 9.84
CA SER A 139 -15.51 28.32 11.19
C SER A 139 -14.11 28.82 11.55
N CYS A 140 -14.04 29.86 12.37
CA CYS A 140 -12.78 30.28 12.96
C CYS A 140 -12.27 29.23 13.97
N ASN A 141 -13.14 28.81 14.90
CA ASN A 141 -12.81 27.80 15.91
C ASN A 141 -12.99 26.35 15.38
N PRO A 142 -12.14 25.38 15.78
CA PRO A 142 -12.28 23.97 15.43
C PRO A 142 -13.58 23.37 15.98
N PRO A 143 -14.49 22.90 15.12
CA PRO A 143 -15.57 22.03 15.57
C PRO A 143 -15.01 20.69 16.10
N PRO A 144 -15.63 20.07 17.12
CA PRO A 144 -15.21 18.76 17.60
C PRO A 144 -15.31 17.67 16.51
N GLY A 145 -14.30 16.81 16.39
CA GLY A 145 -14.28 15.72 15.40
C GLY A 145 -14.08 16.22 13.97
N THR A 146 -13.19 17.20 13.80
CA THR A 146 -12.86 17.72 12.47
C THR A 146 -11.37 17.86 12.25
N SER A 147 -10.95 17.72 10.99
CA SER A 147 -9.61 18.00 10.50
C SER A 147 -9.57 19.25 9.62
N THR A 148 -8.41 19.90 9.55
CA THR A 148 -8.13 20.96 8.57
C THR A 148 -7.76 20.41 7.18
N VAL A 149 -7.51 19.10 7.09
CA VAL A 149 -7.11 18.42 5.87
C VAL A 149 -8.28 17.57 5.41
N GLY A 150 -8.78 17.85 4.20
CA GLY A 150 -9.81 17.02 3.57
C GLY A 150 -9.20 15.97 2.66
N GLY A 151 -10.04 15.09 2.13
CA GLY A 151 -9.66 14.16 1.05
C GLY A 151 -9.75 12.70 1.44
N ASP A 152 -10.19 12.43 2.67
CA ASP A 152 -10.55 11.09 3.10
C ASP A 152 -11.73 10.56 2.27
N CYS A 153 -11.53 9.36 1.74
CA CYS A 153 -12.46 8.61 0.91
C CYS A 153 -13.26 7.57 1.70
N ASN A 154 -12.87 7.26 2.95
CA ASN A 154 -13.55 6.34 3.86
C ASN A 154 -13.38 6.75 5.35
N ASP A 155 -14.15 7.76 5.77
CA ASP A 155 -14.23 8.34 7.13
C ASP A 155 -14.71 7.36 8.24
N ASP A 156 -14.83 6.07 7.95
CA ASP A 156 -15.12 5.00 8.92
C ASP A 156 -13.89 4.10 9.19
N ASP A 157 -12.74 4.32 8.52
CA ASP A 157 -11.53 3.47 8.56
C ASP A 157 -10.23 4.30 8.60
N ASP A 158 -9.59 4.34 9.79
CA ASP A 158 -8.38 5.14 10.05
C ASP A 158 -7.13 4.72 9.26
N SER A 159 -7.23 3.64 8.47
CA SER A 159 -6.20 3.16 7.56
C SER A 159 -6.36 3.63 6.12
N VAL A 160 -7.46 4.31 5.78
CA VAL A 160 -7.80 4.77 4.43
C VAL A 160 -7.84 6.30 4.38
N ASN A 161 -6.75 6.92 3.93
CA ASN A 161 -6.62 8.36 3.83
C ASN A 161 -5.49 8.81 2.90
N PRO A 162 -5.46 10.09 2.46
CA PRO A 162 -4.39 10.63 1.60
C PRO A 162 -2.93 10.46 2.06
N GLY A 163 -2.70 10.09 3.33
CA GLY A 163 -1.38 9.81 3.87
C GLY A 163 -1.03 8.33 3.98
N ALA A 164 -1.97 7.43 3.69
CA ALA A 164 -1.80 5.99 3.77
C ALA A 164 -0.85 5.47 2.69
N THR A 165 -0.46 4.20 2.83
CA THR A 165 0.32 3.49 1.82
C THR A 165 -0.61 2.54 1.09
N ASP A 166 -0.77 2.75 -0.20
CA ASP A 166 -1.51 1.85 -1.09
C ASP A 166 -0.94 0.42 -0.99
N LEU A 167 -1.83 -0.53 -0.72
CA LEU A 167 -1.54 -1.95 -0.68
C LEU A 167 -2.16 -2.62 -1.90
N CYS A 168 -1.58 -3.75 -2.30
CA CYS A 168 -2.18 -4.59 -3.33
C CYS A 168 -3.41 -5.35 -2.79
N SER A 169 -4.44 -4.64 -2.36
CA SER A 169 -5.57 -5.12 -1.56
C SER A 169 -6.91 -4.97 -2.30
N GLY A 170 -6.95 -4.24 -3.41
CA GLY A 170 -8.19 -3.93 -4.11
C GLY A 170 -9.02 -2.81 -3.46
N GLU A 171 -8.43 -2.02 -2.58
CA GLU A 171 -8.99 -0.84 -1.91
C GLU A 171 -8.08 0.38 -2.17
N ASP A 172 -8.64 1.55 -2.40
CA ASP A 172 -7.88 2.81 -2.59
C ASP A 172 -7.52 3.36 -1.21
N GLU A 173 -6.46 2.85 -0.58
CA GLU A 173 -6.10 3.27 0.79
C GLU A 173 -5.57 4.71 0.84
N ASP A 174 -4.90 5.19 -0.21
CA ASP A 174 -4.31 6.54 -0.23
C ASP A 174 -5.21 7.60 -0.86
N CYS A 175 -6.47 7.26 -1.16
CA CYS A 175 -7.50 8.12 -1.72
C CYS A 175 -7.05 8.92 -2.96
N ASP A 176 -6.12 8.38 -3.75
CA ASP A 176 -5.59 9.05 -4.95
C ASP A 176 -6.44 8.78 -6.21
N GLY A 177 -7.44 7.90 -6.10
CA GLY A 177 -8.35 7.48 -7.15
C GLY A 177 -7.86 6.26 -7.93
N THR A 178 -6.75 5.65 -7.51
CA THR A 178 -6.27 4.34 -7.96
C THR A 178 -6.38 3.33 -6.82
N THR A 179 -6.67 2.07 -7.17
CA THR A 179 -7.04 1.04 -6.18
C THR A 179 -5.85 0.18 -5.75
N ASP A 180 -4.77 0.20 -6.53
CA ASP A 180 -3.65 -0.70 -6.35
C ASP A 180 -2.44 -0.09 -7.08
N ALA A 181 -1.35 0.17 -6.36
CA ALA A 181 -0.13 0.72 -6.93
C ALA A 181 0.82 -0.35 -7.50
N PRO A 182 1.47 -0.12 -8.67
CA PRO A 182 2.47 -1.05 -9.20
C PRO A 182 3.62 -1.30 -8.23
N GLY A 183 4.04 -2.56 -8.11
CA GLY A 183 5.15 -2.99 -7.27
C GLY A 183 4.80 -3.14 -5.78
N THR A 184 3.52 -3.09 -5.40
CA THR A 184 3.04 -3.40 -4.05
C THR A 184 2.58 -4.85 -3.94
N ALA A 185 2.61 -5.39 -2.72
CA ALA A 185 2.13 -6.74 -2.43
C ALA A 185 1.49 -6.82 -1.04
N SER A 186 0.42 -7.60 -0.94
CA SER A 186 -0.29 -7.83 0.31
C SER A 186 -0.43 -9.34 0.59
N TYR A 187 -0.59 -9.68 1.87
CA TYR A 187 -0.98 -11.01 2.31
C TYR A 187 -2.20 -10.89 3.21
N THR A 188 -3.29 -11.57 2.85
CA THR A 188 -4.49 -11.69 3.67
C THR A 188 -4.57 -13.08 4.26
N ALA A 189 -4.48 -13.19 5.59
CA ALA A 189 -4.66 -14.45 6.30
C ALA A 189 -6.14 -14.89 6.29
N THR A 190 -6.41 -16.15 6.62
CA THR A 190 -7.76 -16.72 6.61
C THR A 190 -8.73 -16.06 7.60
N ASP A 191 -8.22 -15.34 8.61
CA ASP A 191 -9.03 -14.57 9.55
C ASP A 191 -9.41 -13.17 9.02
N GLY A 192 -8.97 -12.82 7.81
CA GLY A 192 -9.22 -11.54 7.16
C GLY A 192 -8.15 -10.49 7.43
N THR A 193 -7.17 -10.76 8.29
CA THR A 193 -6.10 -9.79 8.59
C THR A 193 -5.21 -9.61 7.37
N ALA A 194 -5.07 -8.38 6.90
CA ALA A 194 -4.16 -7.98 5.83
C ALA A 194 -2.80 -7.55 6.40
N TYR A 195 -1.73 -7.89 5.68
CA TYR A 195 -0.35 -7.55 6.00
C TYR A 195 0.32 -6.99 4.76
N ASP A 196 1.00 -5.85 4.89
CA ASP A 196 1.92 -5.36 3.87
C ASP A 196 3.15 -6.28 3.79
N VAL A 197 3.33 -6.92 2.63
CA VAL A 197 4.47 -7.78 2.34
C VAL A 197 5.32 -7.23 1.20
N THR A 198 5.08 -5.98 0.80
CA THR A 198 5.80 -5.28 -0.26
C THR A 198 7.29 -5.26 0.00
N GLY A 199 7.73 -4.72 1.14
CA GLY A 199 9.15 -4.64 1.50
C GLY A 199 9.86 -6.01 1.51
N PRO A 200 9.31 -7.02 2.22
CA PRO A 200 9.86 -8.38 2.23
C PRO A 200 10.01 -9.02 0.85
N LEU A 201 9.03 -8.85 -0.06
CA LEU A 201 9.05 -9.46 -1.39
C LEU A 201 9.84 -8.64 -2.42
N ALA A 202 9.80 -7.32 -2.35
CA ALA A 202 10.57 -6.42 -3.21
C ALA A 202 12.08 -6.50 -2.94
N ALA A 203 12.50 -7.05 -1.80
CA ALA A 203 13.89 -7.36 -1.50
C ALA A 203 14.47 -8.51 -2.35
N GLY A 204 13.61 -9.29 -3.02
CA GLY A 204 14.03 -10.36 -3.93
C GLY A 204 14.82 -9.83 -5.11
N THR A 205 15.86 -10.57 -5.50
CA THR A 205 16.66 -10.28 -6.70
C THR A 205 16.86 -11.54 -7.51
N ALA A 206 17.30 -11.40 -8.76
CA ALA A 206 17.64 -12.56 -9.58
C ALA A 206 18.61 -13.50 -8.85
N ASP A 207 19.69 -12.95 -8.29
CA ASP A 207 20.73 -13.73 -7.60
C ASP A 207 20.30 -14.26 -6.21
N ALA A 208 19.26 -13.69 -5.61
CA ALA A 208 18.79 -14.03 -4.28
C ALA A 208 17.26 -13.80 -4.19
N PRO A 209 16.46 -14.77 -4.67
CA PRO A 209 15.00 -14.65 -4.60
C PRO A 209 14.51 -14.76 -3.15
N THR A 210 13.38 -14.11 -2.88
CA THR A 210 12.63 -14.23 -1.61
C THR A 210 11.73 -15.46 -1.61
N TYR A 211 11.24 -15.86 -0.44
CA TYR A 211 10.45 -17.07 -0.28
C TYR A 211 9.07 -16.76 0.31
N VAL A 212 8.05 -17.34 -0.31
CA VAL A 212 6.68 -17.42 0.20
C VAL A 212 6.36 -18.89 0.45
N GLY A 213 5.89 -19.24 1.64
CA GLY A 213 5.62 -20.64 1.93
C GLY A 213 5.41 -20.97 3.40
N ASP A 214 5.37 -22.25 3.71
CA ASP A 214 4.98 -22.77 5.03
C ASP A 214 6.17 -23.15 5.93
N GLN A 215 7.39 -22.74 5.55
CA GLN A 215 8.57 -22.96 6.38
C GLN A 215 8.89 -21.74 7.23
N THR A 216 9.23 -22.00 8.49
CA THR A 216 9.74 -20.97 9.40
C THR A 216 11.03 -20.35 8.87
N GLY A 217 11.09 -19.03 8.86
CA GLY A 217 12.20 -18.21 8.38
C GLY A 217 12.01 -17.67 6.96
N TYR A 218 10.92 -18.00 6.27
CA TYR A 218 10.58 -17.38 4.98
C TYR A 218 10.15 -15.92 5.17
N GLN A 219 10.38 -15.11 4.14
CA GLN A 219 10.04 -13.68 4.15
C GLN A 219 8.54 -13.47 4.30
N VAL A 220 7.75 -14.37 3.70
CA VAL A 220 6.30 -14.46 3.94
C VAL A 220 5.97 -15.88 4.34
N GLU A 221 5.77 -16.08 5.64
CA GLU A 221 5.34 -17.36 6.21
C GLU A 221 3.81 -17.46 6.11
N VAL A 222 3.33 -18.44 5.34
CA VAL A 222 1.90 -18.67 5.09
C VAL A 222 1.54 -20.10 5.43
N THR A 223 0.38 -20.30 6.05
CA THR A 223 -0.25 -21.63 6.18
C THR A 223 -1.48 -21.72 5.28
N SER A 224 -2.27 -20.65 5.24
CA SER A 224 -3.37 -20.49 4.30
C SER A 224 -3.75 -19.03 4.17
N GLY A 225 -4.30 -18.65 3.02
CA GLY A 225 -4.71 -17.27 2.74
C GLY A 225 -4.44 -16.89 1.30
N THR A 226 -4.39 -15.58 1.05
CA THR A 226 -4.17 -15.02 -0.29
C THR A 226 -2.99 -14.07 -0.26
N VAL A 227 -2.02 -14.27 -1.15
CA VAL A 227 -0.97 -13.29 -1.46
C VAL A 227 -1.35 -12.60 -2.76
N ARG A 228 -1.39 -11.28 -2.75
CA ARG A 228 -1.65 -10.46 -3.93
C ARG A 228 -0.40 -9.72 -4.35
N LEU A 229 -0.14 -9.74 -5.65
CA LEU A 229 1.00 -9.14 -6.31
C LEU A 229 0.49 -8.18 -7.38
N CYS A 230 0.79 -6.91 -7.23
CA CYS A 230 0.43 -5.91 -8.23
C CYS A 230 1.48 -5.92 -9.34
N GLU A 231 1.21 -5.17 -10.42
CA GLU A 231 2.06 -5.04 -11.60
C GLU A 231 3.54 -4.97 -11.19
N GLY A 232 4.37 -5.84 -11.76
CA GLY A 232 5.78 -5.89 -11.39
C GLY A 232 6.45 -7.22 -11.66
N THR A 233 7.77 -7.22 -11.47
CA THR A 233 8.59 -8.44 -11.50
C THR A 233 9.02 -8.80 -10.08
N TRP A 234 8.48 -9.90 -9.59
CA TRP A 234 8.70 -10.43 -8.25
C TRP A 234 9.71 -11.56 -8.31
N TYR A 235 10.91 -11.30 -7.77
CA TYR A 235 11.97 -12.29 -7.65
C TYR A 235 11.72 -13.19 -6.43
N THR A 236 10.71 -14.06 -6.53
CA THR A 236 10.18 -14.83 -5.41
C THR A 236 9.98 -16.29 -5.81
N LYS A 237 10.33 -17.20 -4.90
CA LYS A 237 10.03 -18.64 -4.97
C LYS A 237 8.86 -18.97 -4.06
N ILE A 238 7.90 -19.73 -4.57
CA ILE A 238 6.80 -20.29 -3.77
C ILE A 238 7.16 -21.72 -3.37
N VAL A 239 7.16 -22.02 -2.07
CA VAL A 239 7.51 -23.35 -1.55
C VAL A 239 6.52 -23.79 -0.47
N LEU A 240 5.68 -24.78 -0.79
CA LEU A 240 4.76 -25.41 0.15
C LEU A 240 5.17 -26.86 0.36
N ALA A 241 5.44 -27.25 1.60
CA ALA A 241 5.88 -28.61 1.96
C ALA A 241 5.05 -29.25 3.09
N GLY A 242 4.15 -28.49 3.70
CA GLY A 242 3.26 -28.91 4.77
C GLY A 242 1.99 -29.58 4.25
N LEU A 243 1.67 -30.76 4.78
CA LEU A 243 0.39 -31.42 4.52
C LEU A 243 -0.76 -30.52 4.98
N GLY A 244 -1.56 -30.03 4.05
CA GLY A 244 -2.76 -29.23 4.33
C GLY A 244 -2.60 -27.72 4.27
N SER A 245 -1.44 -27.19 3.84
CA SER A 245 -1.31 -25.77 3.48
C SER A 245 -2.23 -25.46 2.28
N ASP A 246 -2.84 -24.27 2.26
CA ASP A 246 -3.79 -23.87 1.22
C ASP A 246 -3.64 -22.38 0.87
N LEU A 247 -2.86 -22.12 -0.18
CA LEU A 247 -2.46 -20.77 -0.56
C LEU A 247 -3.09 -20.37 -1.90
N THR A 248 -3.57 -19.13 -1.99
CA THR A 248 -3.83 -18.47 -3.27
C THR A 248 -2.79 -17.40 -3.52
N VAL A 249 -2.25 -17.30 -4.75
CA VAL A 249 -1.39 -16.19 -5.17
C VAL A 249 -1.98 -15.56 -6.44
N GLU A 250 -2.24 -14.26 -6.38
CA GLU A 250 -2.95 -13.52 -7.43
C GLU A 250 -2.05 -12.40 -7.97
N GLY A 251 -1.84 -12.39 -9.29
CA GLY A 251 -1.42 -11.19 -10.00
C GLY A 251 -2.65 -10.39 -10.38
N VAL A 252 -2.97 -9.35 -9.61
CA VAL A 252 -4.25 -8.62 -9.74
C VAL A 252 -4.41 -7.95 -11.10
N ASP A 253 -3.30 -7.48 -11.69
CA ASP A 253 -3.25 -6.86 -13.02
C ASP A 253 -3.12 -7.87 -14.18
N GLY A 254 -3.05 -9.17 -13.85
CA GLY A 254 -3.00 -10.26 -14.80
C GLY A 254 -1.60 -10.62 -15.33
N ALA A 255 -1.52 -11.77 -16.00
CA ALA A 255 -0.25 -12.41 -16.33
C ALA A 255 0.62 -11.61 -17.30
N ALA A 256 0.06 -10.66 -18.04
CA ALA A 256 0.79 -9.83 -18.99
C ALA A 256 1.78 -8.87 -18.32
N VAL A 257 1.53 -8.48 -17.07
CA VAL A 257 2.29 -7.44 -16.36
C VAL A 257 2.78 -7.88 -14.98
N THR A 258 2.19 -8.93 -14.39
CA THR A 258 2.66 -9.49 -13.12
C THR A 258 3.48 -10.75 -13.35
N THR A 259 4.79 -10.66 -13.08
CA THR A 259 5.76 -11.73 -13.30
C THR A 259 6.30 -12.25 -11.97
N LEU A 260 6.25 -13.57 -11.78
CA LEU A 260 6.93 -14.30 -10.71
C LEU A 260 8.14 -15.04 -11.31
N THR A 261 9.34 -14.79 -10.77
CA THR A 261 10.57 -15.37 -11.31
C THR A 261 11.64 -15.65 -10.25
N THR A 262 12.57 -16.53 -10.57
CA THR A 262 13.83 -16.73 -9.80
C THR A 262 15.06 -16.20 -10.54
N GLY A 263 14.88 -15.48 -11.65
CA GLY A 263 15.97 -14.78 -12.36
C GLY A 263 17.02 -15.67 -13.03
N GLY A 264 16.81 -16.99 -13.12
CA GLY A 264 17.70 -17.92 -13.82
C GLY A 264 18.89 -18.42 -13.02
N THR A 265 19.08 -17.96 -11.78
CA THR A 265 20.12 -18.46 -10.87
C THR A 265 19.51 -19.45 -9.89
N SER A 266 19.47 -20.72 -10.32
CA SER A 266 19.22 -21.92 -9.51
C SER A 266 18.17 -21.76 -8.41
N GLY A 267 16.90 -22.01 -8.75
CA GLY A 267 15.78 -22.11 -7.81
C GLY A 267 15.93 -23.30 -6.85
N GLY A 268 16.98 -23.32 -6.01
CA GLY A 268 17.36 -24.43 -5.15
C GLY A 268 17.68 -25.73 -5.92
N ASP A 269 17.83 -26.83 -5.18
CA ASP A 269 18.22 -28.16 -5.66
C ASP A 269 17.36 -28.71 -6.83
N ASP A 270 16.15 -28.17 -7.05
CA ASP A 270 15.24 -28.58 -8.14
C ASP A 270 15.11 -27.56 -9.30
N GLY A 271 15.51 -26.29 -9.12
CA GLY A 271 15.42 -25.24 -10.14
C GLY A 271 14.05 -24.57 -10.32
N SER A 272 13.03 -24.98 -9.56
CA SER A 272 11.65 -24.53 -9.73
C SER A 272 11.36 -23.10 -9.22
N VAL A 273 10.45 -22.37 -9.88
CA VAL A 273 9.87 -21.13 -9.34
C VAL A 273 8.79 -21.45 -8.29
N ILE A 274 8.03 -22.52 -8.52
CA ILE A 274 6.98 -23.01 -7.64
C ILE A 274 7.28 -24.47 -7.29
N ALA A 275 7.35 -24.78 -5.99
CA ALA A 275 7.51 -26.13 -5.46
C ALA A 275 6.38 -26.45 -4.49
N VAL A 276 5.58 -27.49 -4.77
CA VAL A 276 4.45 -27.90 -3.93
C VAL A 276 4.58 -29.38 -3.59
N THR A 277 4.60 -29.70 -2.30
CA THR A 277 4.62 -31.06 -1.78
C THR A 277 3.51 -31.25 -0.75
N GLY A 278 2.47 -32.01 -1.07
CA GLY A 278 1.42 -32.34 -0.10
C GLY A 278 0.42 -31.22 0.22
N ALA A 279 0.45 -30.11 -0.52
CA ALA A 279 -0.32 -28.90 -0.25
C ALA A 279 -1.20 -28.47 -1.43
N ASN A 280 -2.12 -27.53 -1.16
CA ASN A 280 -2.97 -26.88 -2.15
C ASN A 280 -2.41 -25.50 -2.53
N LEU A 281 -2.41 -25.21 -3.83
CA LEU A 281 -2.01 -23.91 -4.37
C LEU A 281 -2.95 -23.49 -5.50
N THR A 282 -3.45 -22.26 -5.44
CA THR A 282 -4.14 -21.61 -6.55
C THR A 282 -3.33 -20.42 -7.04
N ILE A 283 -3.08 -20.35 -8.33
CA ILE A 283 -2.41 -19.24 -9.00
C ILE A 283 -3.38 -18.56 -9.96
N ARG A 284 -3.42 -17.23 -9.96
CA ARG A 284 -4.25 -16.44 -10.87
C ARG A 284 -3.42 -15.31 -11.49
N GLY A 285 -3.51 -15.11 -12.80
CA GLY A 285 -3.00 -13.90 -13.44
C GLY A 285 -1.48 -13.70 -13.29
N LEU A 286 -0.68 -14.77 -13.28
CA LEU A 286 0.78 -14.64 -13.18
C LEU A 286 1.51 -15.20 -14.40
N THR A 287 2.58 -14.51 -14.80
CA THR A 287 3.65 -15.11 -15.60
C THR A 287 4.68 -15.77 -14.68
N ILE A 288 4.93 -17.07 -14.84
CA ILE A 288 5.91 -17.86 -14.10
C ILE A 288 7.09 -18.17 -15.01
N THR A 289 8.27 -17.61 -14.69
CA THR A 289 9.44 -17.68 -15.58
C THR A 289 10.79 -17.72 -14.88
N GLY A 290 11.84 -18.05 -15.64
CA GLY A 290 13.23 -17.98 -15.18
C GLY A 290 13.60 -19.07 -14.16
N GLY A 291 12.78 -20.10 -14.00
CA GLY A 291 13.16 -21.28 -13.23
C GLY A 291 14.08 -22.19 -14.02
N ILE A 292 15.34 -22.24 -13.60
CA ILE A 292 16.41 -22.98 -14.27
C ILE A 292 17.03 -23.99 -13.30
N GLY A 293 16.97 -25.27 -13.68
CA GLY A 293 17.68 -26.36 -13.02
C GLY A 293 19.18 -26.32 -13.33
N SER A 294 20.02 -26.25 -12.30
CA SER A 294 21.47 -26.20 -12.44
C SER A 294 22.17 -27.52 -12.14
N GLU A 295 21.43 -28.52 -11.64
CA GLU A 295 21.93 -29.83 -11.26
C GLU A 295 21.37 -30.94 -12.15
N ASP A 296 22.07 -32.07 -12.17
CA ASP A 296 21.59 -33.28 -12.84
C ASP A 296 20.29 -33.75 -12.16
N ASN A 297 19.33 -34.19 -12.97
CA ASN A 297 18.03 -34.72 -12.55
C ASN A 297 17.08 -33.71 -11.90
N THR A 298 17.20 -32.43 -12.28
CA THR A 298 16.27 -31.35 -11.94
C THR A 298 14.93 -31.49 -12.67
N LYS A 299 13.85 -31.03 -12.03
CA LYS A 299 12.47 -31.26 -12.46
C LYS A 299 11.62 -30.02 -12.29
N GLY A 300 10.76 -29.71 -13.26
CA GLY A 300 9.72 -28.70 -13.08
C GLY A 300 10.29 -27.28 -12.95
N GLY A 301 10.95 -26.78 -13.98
CA GLY A 301 11.61 -25.47 -13.93
C GLY A 301 10.64 -24.34 -13.57
N GLY A 302 9.46 -24.31 -14.18
CA GLY A 302 8.39 -23.43 -13.70
C GLY A 302 7.82 -23.95 -12.39
N VAL A 303 7.25 -25.15 -12.46
CA VAL A 303 6.41 -25.73 -11.41
C VAL A 303 6.78 -27.18 -11.17
N ALA A 304 7.05 -27.54 -9.91
CA ALA A 304 7.25 -28.91 -9.47
C ALA A 304 6.19 -29.27 -8.41
N VAL A 305 5.41 -30.33 -8.66
CA VAL A 305 4.34 -30.77 -7.76
C VAL A 305 4.53 -32.25 -7.42
N THR A 306 4.51 -32.57 -6.13
CA THR A 306 4.63 -33.93 -5.60
C THR A 306 3.54 -34.21 -4.55
N GLN A 307 2.92 -35.39 -4.56
CA GLN A 307 1.90 -35.76 -3.57
C GLN A 307 2.17 -37.14 -2.91
N SER A 308 2.52 -37.16 -1.62
CA SER A 308 2.73 -38.45 -0.94
C SER A 308 1.40 -39.15 -0.61
N GLY A 309 1.11 -40.26 -1.29
CA GLY A 309 0.00 -41.17 -0.99
C GLY A 309 -1.18 -41.06 -1.96
N ALA A 310 -2.07 -42.05 -1.96
CA ALA A 310 -3.28 -42.02 -2.78
C ALA A 310 -4.27 -40.99 -2.22
N VAL A 311 -4.21 -39.76 -2.71
CA VAL A 311 -5.16 -38.68 -2.40
C VAL A 311 -6.12 -38.51 -3.58
N ALA A 312 -7.39 -38.24 -3.29
CA ALA A 312 -8.51 -38.39 -4.22
C ALA A 312 -8.89 -37.10 -5.00
N ALA A 313 -9.31 -37.31 -6.25
CA ALA A 313 -10.27 -36.59 -7.10
C ALA A 313 -10.16 -35.07 -7.39
N THR A 314 -9.40 -34.26 -6.66
CA THR A 314 -9.29 -32.81 -6.92
C THR A 314 -7.86 -32.36 -7.19
N PRO A 315 -7.62 -31.43 -8.13
CA PRO A 315 -6.30 -30.87 -8.37
C PRO A 315 -5.79 -30.17 -7.12
N ASN A 316 -4.54 -30.45 -6.75
CA ASN A 316 -3.89 -29.79 -5.61
C ASN A 316 -3.13 -28.53 -6.05
N VAL A 317 -2.89 -28.33 -7.34
CA VAL A 317 -2.42 -27.05 -7.86
C VAL A 317 -3.28 -26.60 -9.03
N THR A 318 -3.80 -25.38 -8.99
CA THR A 318 -4.69 -24.85 -10.03
C THR A 318 -4.19 -23.51 -10.54
N PHE A 319 -4.18 -23.32 -11.86
CA PHE A 319 -3.83 -22.06 -12.52
C PHE A 319 -5.04 -21.50 -13.26
N TYR A 320 -5.24 -20.19 -13.14
CA TYR A 320 -6.21 -19.41 -13.91
C TYR A 320 -5.50 -18.27 -14.63
N ASP A 321 -5.80 -18.08 -15.92
CA ASP A 321 -5.34 -16.92 -16.71
C ASP A 321 -3.83 -16.65 -16.55
N SER A 322 -3.03 -17.72 -16.49
CA SER A 322 -1.60 -17.68 -16.14
C SER A 322 -0.72 -18.19 -17.27
N ILE A 323 0.55 -17.77 -17.29
CA ILE A 323 1.52 -18.12 -18.32
C ILE A 323 2.75 -18.75 -17.66
N ILE A 324 3.07 -19.99 -17.99
CA ILE A 324 4.29 -20.67 -17.56
C ILE A 324 5.25 -20.69 -18.76
N THR A 325 6.33 -19.91 -18.68
CA THR A 325 7.19 -19.68 -19.86
C THR A 325 8.67 -19.49 -19.55
N GLY A 326 9.55 -19.84 -20.49
CA GLY A 326 10.98 -19.57 -20.38
C GLY A 326 11.69 -20.32 -19.25
N ASN A 327 11.14 -21.46 -18.82
CA ASN A 327 11.72 -22.30 -17.78
C ASN A 327 12.52 -23.46 -18.37
N ALA A 328 13.55 -23.94 -17.66
CA ALA A 328 14.49 -24.93 -18.18
C ALA A 328 15.00 -25.92 -17.12
N THR A 329 14.83 -27.22 -17.32
CA THR A 329 15.34 -28.29 -16.43
C THR A 329 15.77 -29.53 -17.23
N ASP A 330 16.10 -30.63 -16.56
CA ASP A 330 16.28 -31.92 -17.25
C ASP A 330 14.96 -32.57 -17.64
N TYR A 331 13.95 -32.48 -16.77
CA TYR A 331 12.64 -33.10 -16.93
C TYR A 331 11.52 -32.10 -16.65
N GLY A 332 10.58 -31.92 -17.58
CA GLY A 332 9.42 -31.05 -17.31
C GLY A 332 9.83 -29.59 -17.20
N GLY A 333 10.29 -28.98 -18.30
CA GLY A 333 10.79 -27.60 -18.27
C GLY A 333 9.78 -26.62 -17.67
N GLY A 334 8.52 -26.71 -18.12
CA GLY A 334 7.41 -25.96 -17.54
C GLY A 334 6.92 -26.58 -16.23
N ILE A 335 6.38 -27.79 -16.29
CA ILE A 335 5.70 -28.46 -15.17
C ILE A 335 6.24 -29.89 -14.99
N ALA A 336 6.49 -30.29 -13.75
CA ALA A 336 6.73 -31.67 -13.36
C ALA A 336 5.68 -32.15 -12.34
N LEU A 337 5.05 -33.29 -12.61
CA LEU A 337 4.07 -33.94 -11.75
C LEU A 337 4.60 -35.29 -11.27
N LEU A 338 4.66 -35.48 -9.96
CA LEU A 338 5.17 -36.69 -9.32
C LEU A 338 4.19 -37.22 -8.30
N ASP A 339 4.19 -38.54 -8.11
CA ASP A 339 3.48 -39.24 -7.04
C ASP A 339 2.05 -38.72 -6.86
N TYR A 340 1.07 -39.15 -7.66
CA TYR A 340 -0.35 -38.74 -7.53
C TYR A 340 -0.65 -37.22 -7.54
N ALA A 341 0.32 -36.36 -7.89
CA ALA A 341 0.10 -34.91 -7.99
C ALA A 341 -0.89 -34.59 -9.12
N SER A 342 -1.74 -33.59 -8.91
CA SER A 342 -2.75 -33.18 -9.88
C SER A 342 -2.71 -31.66 -10.11
N VAL A 343 -2.49 -31.26 -11.36
CA VAL A 343 -2.53 -29.85 -11.81
C VAL A 343 -3.73 -29.60 -12.70
N ALA A 344 -4.44 -28.51 -12.47
CA ALA A 344 -5.45 -27.98 -13.38
C ALA A 344 -5.02 -26.63 -13.97
N LEU A 345 -5.21 -26.47 -15.27
CA LEU A 345 -4.97 -25.25 -16.03
C LEU A 345 -6.31 -24.79 -16.59
N HIS A 346 -6.72 -23.58 -16.23
CA HIS A 346 -7.89 -22.90 -16.78
C HIS A 346 -7.43 -21.64 -17.51
N ASP A 347 -7.73 -21.55 -18.81
CA ASP A 347 -7.36 -20.40 -19.66
C ASP A 347 -5.88 -19.99 -19.50
N SER A 348 -5.01 -21.00 -19.36
CA SER A 348 -3.59 -20.83 -19.03
C SER A 348 -2.68 -21.43 -20.10
N TRP A 349 -1.49 -20.85 -20.26
CA TRP A 349 -0.52 -21.20 -21.28
C TRP A 349 0.75 -21.81 -20.67
N VAL A 350 1.20 -22.94 -21.20
CA VAL A 350 2.53 -23.50 -20.95
C VAL A 350 3.32 -23.38 -22.24
N THR A 351 4.18 -22.38 -22.34
CA THR A 351 4.79 -21.99 -23.62
C THR A 351 6.28 -21.67 -23.54
N GLY A 352 7.07 -22.07 -24.54
CA GLY A 352 8.47 -21.68 -24.61
C GLY A 352 9.36 -22.25 -23.49
N ASN A 353 8.95 -23.35 -22.85
CA ASN A 353 9.76 -24.03 -21.84
C ASN A 353 10.66 -25.10 -22.47
N SER A 354 11.74 -25.47 -21.79
CA SER A 354 12.71 -26.42 -22.33
C SER A 354 13.14 -27.50 -21.34
N ALA A 355 13.39 -28.71 -21.84
CA ALA A 355 13.96 -29.80 -21.06
C ALA A 355 15.16 -30.43 -21.78
N THR A 356 16.22 -30.77 -21.05
CA THR A 356 17.41 -31.41 -21.64
C THR A 356 17.22 -32.90 -21.92
N ALA A 357 16.23 -33.56 -21.29
CA ALA A 357 15.91 -34.97 -21.49
C ALA A 357 14.53 -35.19 -22.13
N VAL A 358 13.45 -34.92 -21.39
CA VAL A 358 12.06 -35.22 -21.81
C VAL A 358 11.07 -34.18 -21.28
N GLY A 359 9.97 -33.96 -22.02
CA GLY A 359 8.84 -33.18 -21.54
C GLY A 359 9.18 -31.69 -21.40
N GLY A 360 9.37 -30.98 -22.51
CA GLY A 360 9.72 -29.55 -22.49
C GLY A 360 8.67 -28.72 -21.74
N GLY A 361 7.40 -28.97 -22.02
CA GLY A 361 6.26 -28.37 -21.34
C GLY A 361 5.95 -29.10 -20.04
N VAL A 362 5.60 -30.38 -20.13
CA VAL A 362 5.16 -31.19 -18.98
C VAL A 362 5.84 -32.55 -18.94
N TRP A 363 6.24 -32.97 -17.75
CA TRP A 363 6.71 -34.32 -17.46
C TRP A 363 5.95 -34.93 -16.28
N VAL A 364 5.52 -36.18 -16.44
CA VAL A 364 4.70 -36.88 -15.44
C VAL A 364 5.32 -38.21 -15.03
N GLN A 365 5.34 -38.44 -13.72
CA GLN A 365 5.82 -39.65 -13.05
C GLN A 365 4.82 -40.13 -11.96
N ASP A 366 4.75 -41.45 -11.76
CA ASP A 366 4.08 -42.12 -10.65
C ASP A 366 2.66 -41.60 -10.31
N HIS A 367 1.76 -41.63 -11.30
CA HIS A 367 0.33 -41.29 -11.18
C HIS A 367 -0.07 -39.81 -11.25
N GLY A 368 0.80 -38.92 -11.75
CA GLY A 368 0.41 -37.53 -11.94
C GLY A 368 -0.74 -37.33 -12.94
N GLU A 369 -1.57 -36.32 -12.69
CA GLU A 369 -2.74 -35.95 -13.48
C GLU A 369 -2.67 -34.48 -13.90
N LEU A 370 -2.98 -34.20 -15.17
CA LEU A 370 -3.09 -32.85 -15.69
C LEU A 370 -4.46 -32.65 -16.31
N THR A 371 -5.14 -31.57 -15.94
CA THR A 371 -6.33 -31.09 -16.65
C THR A 371 -6.03 -29.74 -17.29
N CYS A 372 -6.43 -29.57 -18.55
CA CYS A 372 -6.37 -28.30 -19.26
C CYS A 372 -7.76 -27.98 -19.83
N GLU A 373 -8.29 -26.83 -19.46
CA GLU A 373 -9.54 -26.30 -19.97
C GLU A 373 -9.32 -24.89 -20.51
N ALA A 374 -9.70 -24.66 -21.76
CA ALA A 374 -9.69 -23.32 -22.34
C ALA A 374 -11.10 -22.95 -22.80
N THR A 375 -11.51 -21.74 -22.44
CA THR A 375 -12.72 -21.10 -22.90
C THR A 375 -12.44 -20.25 -24.15
N PHE A 376 -13.47 -20.02 -24.97
CA PHE A 376 -13.34 -19.30 -26.23
C PHE A 376 -12.95 -17.81 -26.05
N LEU A 377 -12.89 -17.30 -24.81
CA LEU A 377 -12.60 -15.90 -24.48
C LEU A 377 -11.21 -15.68 -23.85
N GLY A 378 -10.59 -16.72 -23.25
CA GLY A 378 -9.28 -16.64 -22.59
C GLY A 378 -8.14 -17.41 -23.28
N GLY A 379 -8.45 -18.48 -24.00
CA GLY A 379 -7.44 -19.31 -24.66
C GLY A 379 -6.51 -20.02 -23.66
N GLY A 380 -5.87 -21.09 -24.08
CA GLY A 380 -4.95 -21.84 -23.22
C GLY A 380 -4.38 -23.01 -23.96
N GLY A 381 -3.21 -23.49 -23.56
CA GLY A 381 -2.54 -24.53 -24.34
C GLY A 381 -1.04 -24.67 -24.13
N PHE A 382 -0.46 -25.48 -25.00
CA PHE A 382 0.94 -25.90 -24.97
C PHE A 382 1.60 -25.61 -26.32
N THR A 383 2.50 -24.63 -26.35
CA THR A 383 3.14 -24.18 -27.60
C THR A 383 4.63 -23.92 -27.43
N ALA A 384 5.41 -24.10 -28.49
CA ALA A 384 6.84 -23.77 -28.52
C ALA A 384 7.69 -24.41 -27.39
N ASN A 385 7.24 -25.50 -26.76
CA ASN A 385 8.02 -26.18 -25.74
C ASN A 385 9.01 -27.17 -26.38
N ALA A 386 10.22 -27.26 -25.84
CA ALA A 386 11.33 -27.97 -26.47
C ALA A 386 11.94 -29.05 -25.58
N ALA A 387 12.11 -30.25 -26.11
CA ALA A 387 12.92 -31.30 -25.49
C ALA A 387 13.46 -32.24 -26.58
N PRO A 388 14.54 -32.99 -26.34
CA PRO A 388 14.96 -34.05 -27.28
C PRO A 388 13.86 -35.08 -27.52
N ILE A 389 12.97 -35.26 -26.55
CA ILE A 389 11.88 -36.22 -26.58
C ILE A 389 10.65 -35.57 -25.94
N ALA A 390 9.55 -35.52 -26.69
CA ALA A 390 8.27 -34.94 -26.27
C ALA A 390 8.39 -33.47 -25.80
N GLY A 391 8.33 -32.55 -26.75
CA GLY A 391 8.36 -31.12 -26.45
C GLY A 391 7.19 -30.69 -25.56
N GLY A 392 5.98 -31.20 -25.81
CA GLY A 392 4.77 -30.80 -25.10
C GLY A 392 4.58 -31.55 -23.76
N TYR A 393 4.34 -32.86 -23.81
CA TYR A 393 3.95 -33.67 -22.66
C TYR A 393 4.56 -35.08 -22.69
N TYR A 394 5.11 -35.54 -21.55
CA TYR A 394 5.75 -36.85 -21.44
C TYR A 394 5.25 -37.71 -20.27
N PHE A 395 4.94 -38.98 -20.54
CA PHE A 395 4.61 -40.02 -19.56
C PHE A 395 5.81 -40.96 -19.27
N SER A 396 6.25 -41.03 -18.01
CA SER A 396 7.31 -41.93 -17.55
C SER A 396 6.88 -43.41 -17.47
N SER A 397 7.83 -44.36 -17.59
CA SER A 397 7.62 -45.82 -17.79
C SER A 397 6.85 -46.59 -16.71
N LYS A 398 6.30 -45.93 -15.68
CA LYS A 398 5.55 -46.54 -14.57
C LYS A 398 4.25 -45.82 -14.19
N THR A 399 3.84 -44.80 -14.92
CA THR A 399 2.68 -43.96 -14.54
C THR A 399 1.34 -44.60 -14.88
N ASN A 400 0.35 -44.56 -13.97
CA ASN A 400 -1.05 -44.35 -14.40
C ASN A 400 -1.31 -42.85 -14.43
N GLY A 401 -0.91 -42.18 -15.51
CA GLY A 401 -1.10 -40.74 -15.66
C GLY A 401 -2.32 -40.42 -16.52
N VAL A 402 -2.92 -39.27 -16.27
CA VAL A 402 -4.07 -38.78 -17.05
C VAL A 402 -3.76 -37.37 -17.54
N ILE A 403 -4.05 -37.13 -18.81
CA ILE A 403 -4.24 -35.77 -19.30
C ILE A 403 -5.66 -35.62 -19.84
N ALA A 404 -6.41 -34.67 -19.30
CA ALA A 404 -7.72 -34.27 -19.82
C ALA A 404 -7.57 -32.89 -20.45
N SER A 405 -7.94 -32.73 -21.71
CA SER A 405 -7.86 -31.45 -22.39
C SER A 405 -9.17 -31.15 -23.11
N THR A 406 -9.74 -29.98 -22.81
CA THR A 406 -10.95 -29.48 -23.46
C THR A 406 -10.69 -28.07 -23.98
N GLY A 407 -10.66 -27.92 -25.30
CA GLY A 407 -10.48 -26.61 -25.94
C GLY A 407 -9.06 -26.05 -25.91
N CYS A 408 -8.13 -26.67 -25.20
CA CYS A 408 -6.73 -26.19 -25.19
C CYS A 408 -6.03 -26.44 -26.52
N ASP A 409 -5.21 -25.48 -26.89
CA ASP A 409 -4.33 -25.52 -28.04
C ASP A 409 -3.11 -26.41 -27.75
N TRP A 410 -2.71 -27.22 -28.73
CA TRP A 410 -1.53 -28.07 -28.67
C TRP A 410 -0.55 -27.79 -29.82
N GLY A 411 -0.81 -26.75 -30.63
CA GLY A 411 -0.03 -26.32 -31.79
C GLY A 411 -0.74 -26.54 -33.14
N GLU A 412 -0.61 -25.59 -34.08
CA GLU A 412 -1.03 -25.77 -35.47
C GLU A 412 0.01 -26.55 -36.28
N ALA A 413 -0.44 -27.38 -37.24
CA ALA A 413 0.45 -28.09 -38.15
C ALA A 413 1.29 -27.12 -39.01
N GLY A 414 2.59 -26.99 -38.70
CA GLY A 414 3.57 -26.30 -39.56
C GLY A 414 4.04 -24.91 -39.11
N THR A 415 3.67 -24.45 -37.91
CA THR A 415 4.28 -23.27 -37.25
C THR A 415 4.44 -23.52 -35.76
N ASP A 416 5.69 -23.51 -35.27
CA ASP A 416 6.11 -23.58 -33.86
C ASP A 416 5.41 -24.64 -32.99
N ASP A 417 5.36 -25.89 -33.49
CA ASP A 417 4.94 -27.06 -32.74
C ASP A 417 5.99 -27.48 -31.69
N ASN A 418 5.53 -28.15 -30.61
CA ASN A 418 6.44 -28.62 -29.58
C ASN A 418 7.33 -29.72 -30.21
N ALA A 419 8.65 -29.69 -29.95
CA ALA A 419 9.65 -30.47 -30.71
C ALA A 419 9.24 -31.93 -31.08
N LEU A 420 9.26 -32.27 -32.39
CA LEU A 420 9.07 -33.58 -33.07
C LEU A 420 7.80 -34.42 -32.71
N TYR A 421 7.31 -34.36 -31.48
CA TYR A 421 6.13 -35.07 -30.97
C TYR A 421 5.55 -34.30 -29.77
N ASP A 422 4.27 -33.92 -29.84
CA ASP A 422 3.62 -33.15 -28.77
C ASP A 422 3.42 -33.97 -27.50
N ILE A 423 3.10 -35.27 -27.63
CA ILE A 423 2.81 -36.16 -26.48
C ILE A 423 3.47 -37.51 -26.69
N GLN A 424 4.19 -38.04 -25.68
CA GLN A 424 4.79 -39.39 -25.74
C GLN A 424 4.81 -40.15 -24.40
N ARG A 425 5.01 -41.47 -24.49
CA ARG A 425 5.17 -42.40 -23.35
C ARG A 425 6.41 -43.28 -23.49
N GLN A 426 7.04 -43.62 -22.36
CA GLN A 426 8.15 -44.58 -22.24
C GLN A 426 7.65 -46.05 -22.18
N PRO A 427 8.33 -47.08 -22.75
CA PRO A 427 9.63 -47.06 -23.43
C PRO A 427 9.54 -46.65 -24.91
N TYR A 428 10.66 -46.10 -25.40
CA TYR A 428 10.80 -45.42 -26.70
C TYR A 428 10.56 -46.29 -27.95
N TYR A 429 10.30 -47.60 -27.82
CA TYR A 429 10.23 -48.51 -28.95
C TYR A 429 9.02 -49.45 -28.87
N GLN A 430 8.09 -49.23 -29.81
CA GLN A 430 6.90 -50.01 -30.16
C GLN A 430 5.66 -49.74 -29.30
N ASN A 431 4.64 -49.13 -29.95
CA ASN A 431 3.33 -48.72 -29.42
C ASN A 431 3.29 -47.39 -28.64
N ALA A 432 4.12 -46.41 -29.03
CA ALA A 432 3.96 -45.03 -28.57
C ALA A 432 2.60 -44.48 -29.04
N TRP A 433 1.86 -43.78 -28.19
CA TRP A 433 0.76 -42.92 -28.61
C TRP A 433 1.37 -41.54 -28.82
N CYS A 434 1.52 -41.13 -30.09
CA CYS A 434 2.09 -39.85 -30.46
C CYS A 434 0.99 -39.02 -31.13
N PHE A 435 0.41 -38.05 -30.41
CA PHE A 435 -0.36 -37.02 -31.11
C PHE A 435 0.66 -36.22 -31.93
N GLY A 436 0.62 -36.43 -33.25
CA GLY A 436 1.36 -35.63 -34.21
C GLY A 436 0.47 -34.50 -34.71
N ASN A 437 0.92 -33.26 -34.56
CA ASN A 437 0.38 -32.03 -35.14
C ASN A 437 -1.14 -31.83 -34.94
N ALA A 438 -1.70 -32.43 -33.89
CA ALA A 438 -3.13 -32.35 -33.63
C ALA A 438 -3.45 -30.99 -33.01
N THR A 439 -4.16 -30.15 -33.76
CA THR A 439 -4.54 -28.78 -33.35
C THR A 439 -5.42 -28.72 -32.10
N SER A 440 -5.93 -29.86 -31.62
CA SER A 440 -6.65 -29.97 -30.35
C SER A 440 -6.76 -31.44 -29.91
N LEU A 441 -6.47 -31.72 -28.63
CA LEU A 441 -7.05 -32.87 -27.94
C LEU A 441 -8.49 -32.50 -27.56
N THR A 442 -9.49 -33.15 -28.15
CA THR A 442 -10.90 -32.89 -27.79
C THR A 442 -11.39 -33.70 -26.58
N ASP A 443 -10.51 -34.45 -25.91
CA ASP A 443 -10.86 -35.46 -24.89
C ASP A 443 -9.65 -35.83 -23.99
N SER A 444 -9.82 -36.81 -23.10
CA SER A 444 -8.78 -37.33 -22.20
C SER A 444 -7.95 -38.50 -22.77
N VAL A 445 -6.68 -38.53 -22.37
CA VAL A 445 -5.72 -39.61 -22.61
C VAL A 445 -5.28 -40.16 -21.25
N SER A 446 -5.50 -41.44 -21.03
CA SER A 446 -5.07 -42.15 -19.83
C SER A 446 -4.05 -43.21 -20.20
N CYS A 447 -2.88 -43.16 -19.57
CA CYS A 447 -1.79 -44.10 -19.78
C CYS A 447 -1.51 -44.85 -18.49
N ASP A 448 -1.46 -46.18 -18.54
CA ASP A 448 -1.07 -47.04 -17.42
C ASP A 448 0.16 -47.89 -17.78
N SER A 449 0.55 -48.83 -16.90
CA SER A 449 1.65 -49.77 -17.17
C SER A 449 1.46 -50.67 -18.40
N SER A 450 0.21 -50.87 -18.86
CA SER A 450 -0.17 -51.74 -19.96
C SER A 450 -0.30 -51.02 -21.32
N GLY A 451 -0.49 -49.71 -21.32
CA GLY A 451 -0.55 -48.88 -22.54
C GLY A 451 -1.28 -47.55 -22.31
N CYS A 452 -1.50 -46.80 -23.38
CA CYS A 452 -2.38 -45.63 -23.36
C CYS A 452 -3.73 -45.95 -23.99
N THR A 453 -4.76 -45.26 -23.51
CA THR A 453 -6.13 -45.28 -24.02
C THR A 453 -6.62 -43.84 -24.15
N GLY A 454 -7.38 -43.58 -25.20
CA GLY A 454 -7.97 -42.28 -25.49
C GLY A 454 -9.13 -42.46 -26.47
N THR A 455 -10.02 -41.48 -26.55
CA THR A 455 -11.20 -41.51 -27.43
C THR A 455 -10.86 -41.33 -28.90
N GLN A 456 -9.71 -40.72 -29.24
CA GLN A 456 -9.25 -40.56 -30.62
C GLN A 456 -8.22 -41.63 -31.02
N THR A 457 -8.27 -42.07 -32.27
CA THR A 457 -7.26 -42.97 -32.86
C THR A 457 -6.03 -42.15 -33.26
N VAL A 458 -4.89 -42.44 -32.64
CA VAL A 458 -3.63 -41.72 -32.84
C VAL A 458 -2.71 -42.54 -33.73
N THR A 459 -2.18 -41.93 -34.80
CA THR A 459 -1.15 -42.50 -35.66
C THR A 459 0.20 -41.80 -35.41
N CYS A 460 1.20 -42.54 -34.95
CA CYS A 460 2.59 -42.12 -35.05
C CYS A 460 3.06 -42.39 -36.49
N GLU A 461 3.51 -41.37 -37.22
CA GLU A 461 4.23 -41.57 -38.49
C GLU A 461 5.71 -41.89 -38.26
#